data_AF-A0A9E1E2L7-F1
#
_entry.id   AF-A0A9E1E2L7-F1
#
_cell.length_a   1.000
_cell.length_b   1.000
_cell.length_c   1.000
_cell.angle_alpha   90.00
_cell.angle_beta   90.00
_cell.angle_gamma   90.00
#
_symmetry.space_group_name_H-M   'P 1'
#
loop_
_entity.id
_entity.type
_entity.pdbx_description
1 polymer ?
#
loop_
_entity_poly.entity_id
_entity_poly.type
_entity_poly.pdbx_seq_one_letter_code
_entity_poly.pdbx_strand_id
1 'polypeptide(L)' 'MENGIHSVFLIGIIIVAGNFIYETIVRLLNTIDIVDAVYGLIGVLCSLIYLYYINDHGFENKE' A
#
# COMPACT_ATOMS: atom_id res chain seq x y z
N MET A 1 2.42 -18.68 8.91
CA MET A 1 1.67 -17.44 8.60
C MET A 1 2.57 -16.19 8.54
N GLU A 2 3.74 -16.17 9.18
CA GLU A 2 4.69 -15.03 9.12
C GLU A 2 5.13 -14.64 7.69
N ASN A 3 5.43 -15.61 6.83
CA ASN A 3 5.92 -15.33 5.46
C ASN A 3 4.92 -14.59 4.57
N GLY A 4 3.61 -14.74 4.83
CA GLY A 4 2.56 -14.09 4.04
C GLY A 4 2.51 -12.58 4.29
N ILE A 5 2.63 -12.17 5.56
CA ILE A 5 2.57 -10.75 5.95
C ILE A 5 3.79 -9.99 5.43
N HIS A 6 4.98 -10.61 5.50
CA HIS A 6 6.19 -10.03 4.90
C HIS A 6 6.07 -9.83 3.39
N SER A 7 5.42 -10.76 2.69
CA SER A 7 5.19 -10.67 1.24
C SER A 7 4.23 -9.52 0.90
N VAL A 8 3.18 -9.33 1.70
CA VAL A 8 2.24 -8.21 1.51
C VAL A 8 2.88 -6.86 1.82
N PHE A 9 3.73 -6.79 2.86
CA PHE A 9 4.50 -5.58 3.15
C PHE A 9 5.43 -5.21 1.99
N LEU A 10 6.11 -6.21 1.40
CA LEU A 10 6.97 -6.00 0.24
C LEU A 10 6.18 -5.45 -0.96
N ILE A 11 5.01 -6.01 -1.23
CA ILE A 11 4.10 -5.54 -2.29
C ILE A 11 3.63 -4.10 -2.01
N GLY A 12 3.24 -3.79 -0.77
CA GLY A 12 2.86 -2.43 -0.37
C GLY A 12 3.98 -1.41 -0.61
N ILE A 13 5.22 -1.77 -0.27
CA ILE A 13 6.40 -0.93 -0.52
C ILE A 13 6.62 -0.73 -2.03
N ILE A 14 6.49 -1.79 -2.83
CA ILE A 14 6.63 -1.70 -4.30
C ILE A 14 5.55 -0.79 -4.89
N ILE A 15 4.31 -0.88 -4.42
CA ILE A 15 3.19 -0.03 -4.89
C ILE A 15 3.46 1.43 -4.55
N VAL A 16 3.83 1.76 -3.30
CA VAL A 16 4.14 3.14 -2.89
C VAL A 16 5.34 3.68 -3.66
N ALA A 17 6.42 2.90 -3.77
CA ALA A 17 7.62 3.30 -4.50
C ALA A 17 7.31 3.52 -5.98
N GLY A 18 6.54 2.63 -6.60
CA GLY A 18 6.09 2.77 -7.98
C GLY A 18 5.22 4.01 -8.19
N ASN A 19 4.33 4.33 -7.24
CA ASN A 19 3.48 5.51 -7.29
C ASN A 19 4.29 6.82 -7.17
N PHE A 20 5.25 6.85 -6.25
CA PHE A 20 6.18 7.98 -6.12
C PHE A 20 7.09 8.14 -7.35
N ILE A 21 7.58 7.03 -7.91
CA ILE A 21 8.39 7.03 -9.13
C ILE A 21 7.55 7.51 -10.33
N TYR A 22 6.30 7.06 -10.45
CA TYR A 22 5.38 7.50 -11.50
C TYR A 22 5.15 9.00 -11.41
N GLU A 23 4.71 9.51 -10.26
CA GLU A 23 4.53 10.94 -10.00
C GLU A 23 5.82 11.76 -10.24
N THR A 24 6.99 11.22 -9.88
CA THR A 24 8.28 11.92 -10.01
C THR A 24 8.89 11.84 -11.42
N ILE A 25 8.62 10.79 -12.20
CA ILE A 25 9.10 10.64 -13.60
C ILE A 25 8.12 11.30 -14.57
N VAL A 26 6.81 11.18 -14.33
CA VAL A 26 5.74 11.89 -15.06
C VAL A 26 5.76 13.39 -14.77
N ARG A 27 6.60 13.84 -13.83
CA ARG A 27 7.08 15.23 -13.70
C ARG A 27 7.65 15.83 -14.99
N LEU A 28 8.10 15.00 -15.93
CA LEU A 28 8.52 15.45 -17.26
C LEU A 28 7.32 15.85 -18.16
N LEU A 29 6.11 15.36 -17.83
CA LEU A 29 4.87 15.57 -18.58
C LEU A 29 3.85 16.48 -17.86
N ASN A 30 3.87 16.62 -16.52
CA ASN A 30 2.85 17.35 -15.75
C ASN A 30 3.40 18.12 -14.52
N THR A 31 2.60 19.05 -13.98
CA THR A 31 2.84 19.70 -12.67
C THR A 31 2.95 18.64 -11.58
N ILE A 32 3.88 18.83 -10.65
CA ILE A 32 4.10 17.90 -9.53
C ILE A 32 2.82 17.77 -8.70
N ASP A 33 2.17 16.60 -8.75
CA ASP A 33 0.96 16.32 -7.97
C ASP A 33 1.30 15.50 -6.72
N ILE A 34 2.00 16.14 -5.79
CA ILE A 34 2.32 15.57 -4.46
C ILE A 34 1.06 15.06 -3.75
N VAL A 35 -0.11 15.64 -4.07
CA VAL A 35 -1.38 15.26 -3.45
C VAL A 35 -1.77 13.84 -3.86
N ASP A 36 -1.61 13.48 -5.14
CA ASP A 36 -1.88 12.12 -5.64
C ASP A 36 -0.90 11.08 -5.05
N ALA A 37 0.39 11.41 -4.94
CA ALA A 37 1.37 10.55 -4.27
C ALA A 37 1.01 10.29 -2.79
N VAL A 38 0.51 11.31 -2.09
CA VAL A 38 0.09 11.22 -0.68
C VAL A 38 -1.19 10.39 -0.54
N TYR A 39 -2.17 10.55 -1.43
CA TYR A 39 -3.36 9.71 -1.44
C TYR A 39 -3.03 8.24 -1.74
N GLY A 40 -2.08 7.99 -2.64
CA GLY A 40 -1.53 6.66 -2.88
C GLY A 40 -0.92 6.03 -1.63
N LEU A 41 -0.14 6.79 -0.86
CA LEU A 41 0.44 6.34 0.41
C LEU A 41 -0.64 6.03 1.46
N ILE A 42 -1.62 6.93 1.63
CA ILE A 42 -2.73 6.76 2.59
C ILE A 42 -3.56 5.53 2.23
N GLY A 43 -3.83 5.29 0.94
CA GLY A 43 -4.57 4.11 0.47
C GLY A 43 -3.88 2.80 0.83
N VAL A 44 -2.56 2.71 0.66
CA VAL A 44 -1.78 1.52 1.03
C VAL A 44 -1.77 1.34 2.56
N LEU A 45 -1.63 2.41 3.34
CA LEU A 45 -1.70 2.35 4.80
C LEU A 45 -3.06 1.85 5.29
N CYS A 46 -4.16 2.39 4.76
CA CYS A 46 -5.52 1.91 5.08
C CYS A 46 -5.69 0.43 4.73
N SER A 47 -5.15 -0.01 3.60
CA SER A 47 -5.22 -1.41 3.16
C SER A 47 -4.42 -2.34 4.08
N LEU A 48 -3.25 -1.91 4.55
CA LEU A 48 -2.44 -2.65 5.52
C LEU A 48 -3.12 -2.74 6.88
N ILE A 49 -3.74 -1.66 7.36
CA ILE A 49 -4.52 -1.66 8.61
C ILE A 49 -5.70 -2.62 8.50
N TYR A 50 -6.43 -2.57 7.38
CA TYR A 50 -7.55 -3.48 7.12
C TYR A 50 -7.11 -4.94 7.08
N LEU A 51 -6.00 -5.22 6.38
CA LEU A 51 -5.45 -6.58 6.32
C LEU A 51 -4.94 -7.06 7.68
N TYR A 52 -4.31 -6.18 8.46
CA TYR A 52 -3.91 -6.50 9.84
C TYR A 52 -5.13 -6.87 10.68
N TYR A 53 -6.21 -6.09 10.59
CA TYR A 53 -7.45 -6.35 11.31
C TYR A 53 -8.10 -7.67 10.88
N ILE A 54 -8.13 -7.98 9.58
CA ILE A 54 -8.61 -9.27 9.07
C ILE A 54 -7.70 -10.42 9.48
N ASN A 55 -6.38 -10.24 9.48
CA ASN A 55 -5.46 -11.30 9.88
C ASN A 55 -5.56 -11.60 11.39
N ASP A 56 -5.86 -10.58 12.19
CA ASP A 56 -6.01 -10.68 13.64
C ASP A 56 -7.39 -11.21 14.07
N HIS A 57 -8.48 -10.74 13.45
CA HIS A 57 -9.86 -11.10 13.82
C HIS A 57 -10.56 -12.08 12.86
N GLY A 58 -10.04 -12.28 11.64
CA GLY A 58 -10.71 -13.04 10.58
C GLY A 58 -10.55 -14.56 10.68
N PHE A 59 -9.71 -15.07 11.58
CA PHE A 59 -9.55 -16.51 11.84
C PHE A 59 -10.14 -16.97 13.17
N GLU A 60 -10.93 -16.15 13.86
CA GLU A 60 -11.87 -16.67 14.85
C GLU A 60 -13.09 -17.26 14.13
N ASN A 61 -12.94 -18.53 13.74
CA ASN A 61 -13.98 -19.51 13.47
C ASN A 61 -15.20 -19.05 12.65
N LYS A 62 -15.21 -19.42 11.37
CA LYS A 62 -16.43 -19.99 10.76
C LYS A 62 -16.07 -21.29 10.05
N GLU A 63 -16.31 -22.37 10.79
CA GLU A 63 -16.60 -23.76 10.39
C GLU A 63 -15.76 -24.42 9.29
#